data_AF-A0A4R1R6E1-F1
#
_entry.id   AF-A0A4R1R6E1-F1
#
_cell.length_a   1.000
_cell.length_b   1.000
_cell.length_c   1.000
_cell.angle_alpha   90.00
_cell.angle_beta   90.00
_cell.angle_gamma   90.00
#
_symmetry.space_group_name_H-M   'P 1'
#
loop_
_entity.id
_entity.type
_entity.pdbx_description
1 polymer ?
#
loop_
_entity_poly.entity_id
_entity_poly.type
_entity_poly.pdbx_seq_one_letter_code
_entity_poly.pdbx_strand_id
1 'polypeptide(L)'
;MAGKSELQKSLSFRLNLSKEDERELYEAIMGHNRDNANDPYGSSGAYIKAALKCYHGNEMQMEQQEHFKLEMQEYLQMQANEQRELFLKALEVHDQKMVAMIVESVASTLARMEIHPSVKPHREENNTSSLEKVQGKRVEIILQDTID
;
A
#
# COMPACT_ATOMS: atom_id res chain seq x y z
N MET A 1 40.44 53.87 29.23
CA MET A 1 39.86 53.26 28.02
C MET A 1 40.28 51.80 27.98
N ALA A 2 39.57 50.91 28.68
CA ALA A 2 39.92 49.49 28.75
C ALA A 2 39.21 48.73 27.61
N GLY A 3 39.99 48.22 26.66
CA GLY A 3 39.50 47.38 25.58
C GLY A 3 38.95 46.07 26.14
N LYS A 4 37.69 45.77 25.84
CA LYS A 4 37.06 44.48 26.18
C LYS A 4 37.69 43.43 25.27
N SER A 5 38.61 42.61 25.80
CA SER A 5 39.03 41.38 25.15
C SER A 5 37.87 40.38 25.23
N GLU A 6 37.19 40.18 24.10
CA GLU A 6 36.17 39.17 23.97
C GLU A 6 36.83 37.79 24.14
N LEU A 7 36.51 37.08 25.23
CA LEU A 7 37.10 35.78 25.54
C LEU A 7 36.74 34.79 24.43
N GLN A 8 37.72 34.43 23.60
CA GLN A 8 37.56 33.42 22.56
C GLN A 8 37.41 32.06 23.25
N LYS A 9 36.16 31.63 23.46
CA LYS A 9 35.87 30.32 24.04
C LYS A 9 36.21 29.25 23.00
N SER A 10 37.32 28.55 23.20
CA SER A 10 37.66 27.36 22.43
C SER A 10 37.05 26.13 23.11
N LEU A 11 36.51 25.22 22.30
CA LEU A 11 36.05 23.90 22.71
C LEU A 11 36.83 22.88 21.88
N SER A 12 37.37 21.86 22.55
CA SER A 12 38.08 20.75 21.90
C SER A 12 37.31 19.47 22.19
N PHE A 13 37.07 18.66 21.16
CA PHE A 13 36.46 17.36 21.27
C PHE A 13 37.23 16.36 20.42
N ARG A 14 37.16 15.08 20.79
CA ARG A 14 37.81 13.99 20.06
C ARG A 14 36.75 13.20 19.31
N LEU A 15 36.99 12.98 18.03
CA LEU A 15 36.15 12.11 17.21
C LEU A 15 36.68 10.68 17.30
N ASN A 16 35.76 9.72 17.43
CA ASN A 16 36.08 8.30 17.41
C ASN A 16 35.95 7.81 15.96
N LEU A 17 37.03 7.92 15.19
CA LEU A 17 37.10 7.56 13.78
C LEU A 17 38.07 6.40 13.57
N SER A 18 37.91 5.69 12.44
CA SER A 18 38.95 4.77 11.96
C SER A 18 40.19 5.57 11.53
N LYS A 19 41.34 4.92 11.38
CA LYS A 19 42.58 5.62 10.96
C LYS A 19 42.49 6.13 9.54
N GLU A 20 41.75 5.42 8.69
CA GLU A 20 41.46 5.79 7.31
C GLU A 20 40.59 7.05 7.27
N ASP A 21 39.48 7.06 8.01
CA ASP A 21 38.56 8.20 8.05
C ASP A 21 39.19 9.43 8.72
N GLU A 22 40.00 9.23 9.77
CA GLU A 22 40.73 10.31 10.43
C GLU A 22 41.71 10.99 9.45
N ARG A 23 42.40 10.19 8.62
CA ARG A 23 43.31 10.71 7.60
C ARG A 23 42.55 11.49 6.52
N GLU A 24 41.46 10.92 6.00
CA GLU A 24 40.64 11.57 4.98
C GLU A 24 40.07 12.88 5.51
N LEU A 25 39.55 12.90 6.74
CA LEU A 25 39.04 14.10 7.38
C LEU A 25 40.13 15.16 7.54
N TYR A 26 41.32 14.75 7.95
CA TYR A 26 42.46 15.66 8.08
C TYR A 26 42.85 16.27 6.74
N GLU A 27 42.96 15.45 5.67
CA GLU A 27 43.29 15.92 4.33
C GLU A 27 42.22 16.88 3.79
N ALA A 28 40.94 16.59 4.01
CA ALA A 28 39.83 17.46 3.63
C ALA A 28 39.91 18.82 4.34
N ILE A 29 40.11 18.83 5.67
CA ILE A 29 40.22 20.06 6.48
C ILE A 29 41.44 20.88 6.06
N MET A 30 42.58 20.23 5.83
CA MET A 30 43.83 20.87 5.42
C MET A 30 43.79 21.40 3.99
N GLY A 31 42.86 20.93 3.16
CA GLY A 31 42.62 21.50 1.82
C GLY A 31 42.05 22.92 1.85
N HIS A 32 41.45 23.32 2.97
CA HIS A 32 40.80 24.62 3.15
C HIS A 32 41.71 25.60 3.89
N ASN A 33 42.38 26.50 3.16
CA ASN A 33 43.29 27.48 3.73
C ASN A 33 43.13 28.85 3.06
N ARG A 34 43.50 29.91 3.78
CA ARG A 34 43.49 31.29 3.28
C ARG A 34 44.38 31.51 2.06
N ASP A 35 45.45 30.73 1.94
CA ASP A 35 46.42 30.86 0.84
C ASP A 35 45.94 30.18 -0.44
N ASN A 36 44.86 29.38 -0.37
CA ASN A 36 44.26 28.75 -1.53
C ASN A 36 43.22 29.70 -2.15
N ALA A 37 43.59 30.37 -3.24
CA ALA A 37 42.75 31.35 -3.92
C ALA A 37 41.41 30.79 -4.44
N ASN A 38 41.32 29.46 -4.60
CA ASN A 38 40.11 28.77 -5.05
C ASN A 38 39.30 28.14 -3.90
N ASP A 39 39.67 28.37 -2.63
CA ASP A 39 38.94 27.82 -1.49
C ASP A 39 37.63 28.60 -1.24
N PRO A 40 36.45 27.98 -1.41
CA PRO A 40 35.16 28.65 -1.20
C PRO A 40 34.91 29.01 0.27
N TYR A 41 35.62 28.38 1.22
CA TYR A 41 35.44 28.62 2.65
C TYR A 41 36.54 29.53 3.24
N GLY A 42 37.68 29.65 2.54
CA GLY A 42 38.83 30.47 2.91
C GLY A 42 39.55 30.08 4.21
N SER A 43 39.09 29.06 4.94
CA SER A 43 39.76 28.49 6.11
C SER A 43 39.13 27.18 6.54
N SER A 44 39.94 26.30 7.12
CA SER A 44 39.51 25.05 7.75
C SER A 44 38.37 25.24 8.76
N GLY A 45 38.44 26.29 9.59
CA GLY A 45 37.40 26.57 10.59
C GLY A 45 36.06 26.97 9.96
N ALA A 46 36.08 27.72 8.86
CA ALA A 46 34.87 28.07 8.12
C ALA A 46 34.26 26.84 7.43
N TYR A 47 35.09 25.96 6.87
CA TYR A 47 34.67 24.69 6.30
C TYR A 47 34.00 23.80 7.35
N ILE A 48 34.66 23.54 8.49
CA ILE A 48 34.10 22.72 9.58
C ILE A 48 32.75 23.30 10.05
N LYS A 49 32.67 24.62 10.21
CA LYS A 49 31.42 25.27 10.61
C LYS A 49 30.30 25.11 9.58
N ALA A 50 30.62 25.18 8.29
CA ALA A 50 29.66 24.95 7.22
C ALA A 50 29.21 23.49 7.20
N ALA A 51 30.14 22.54 7.29
CA ALA A 51 29.85 21.11 7.34
C ALA A 51 28.91 20.75 8.51
N LEU A 52 29.17 21.27 9.71
CA LEU A 52 28.31 21.07 10.88
C LEU A 52 26.91 21.66 10.70
N LYS A 53 26.79 22.85 10.09
CA LYS A 53 25.49 23.44 9.77
C LYS A 53 24.72 22.61 8.74
N CYS A 54 25.41 22.13 7.70
CA CYS A 54 24.81 21.25 6.69
C CYS A 54 24.33 19.94 7.32
N TYR A 55 25.15 19.32 8.16
CA TYR A 55 24.77 18.10 8.88
C TYR A 55 23.51 18.30 9.71
N HIS A 56 23.46 19.35 10.53
CA HIS A 56 22.28 19.65 11.34
C HIS A 56 21.03 19.95 10.50
N GLY A 57 21.18 20.68 9.39
CA GLY A 57 20.08 20.93 8.46
C GLY A 57 19.55 19.64 7.82
N ASN A 58 20.45 18.72 7.46
CA ASN A 58 20.09 17.43 6.88
C ASN A 58 19.38 16.54 7.90
N GLU A 59 19.83 16.48 9.16
CA GLU A 59 19.12 15.75 10.23
C GLU A 59 17.67 16.23 10.36
N MET A 60 17.46 17.54 10.45
CA MET A 60 16.11 18.13 10.53
C MET A 60 15.25 17.78 9.31
N GLN A 61 15.84 17.73 8.12
CA GLN A 61 15.13 17.36 6.89
C GLN A 61 14.77 15.87 6.88
N MET A 62 15.67 15.00 7.33
CA MET A 62 15.38 13.56 7.44
C MET A 62 14.27 13.29 8.44
N GLU A 63 14.29 13.93 9.61
CA GLU A 63 13.21 13.82 10.60
C GLU A 63 11.85 14.22 10.01
N GLN A 64 11.79 15.34 9.27
CA GLN A 64 10.56 15.75 8.59
C GLN A 64 10.13 14.75 7.52
N GLN A 65 11.07 14.19 6.77
CA GLN A 65 10.77 13.18 5.74
C GLN A 65 10.23 11.88 6.37
N GLU A 66 10.80 11.43 7.48
CA GLU A 66 10.31 10.27 8.23
C GLU A 66 8.90 10.51 8.74
N HIS A 67 8.65 11.69 9.30
CA HIS A 67 7.33 12.07 9.80
C HIS A 67 6.29 12.09 8.68
N PHE A 68 6.63 12.67 7.53
CA PHE A 68 5.76 12.69 6.35
C PHE A 68 5.49 11.27 5.82
N LYS A 69 6.50 10.40 5.80
CA LYS A 69 6.35 9.01 5.38
C LYS A 69 5.38 8.25 6.29
N LEU A 70 5.47 8.45 7.60
CA LEU A 70 4.55 7.84 8.57
C LEU A 70 3.12 8.34 8.38
N GLU A 71 2.92 9.65 8.24
CA GLU A 71 1.61 10.24 7.99
C GLU A 71 0.97 9.70 6.70
N MET A 72 1.76 9.61 5.63
CA MET A 72 1.29 9.05 4.36
C MET A 72 0.90 7.57 4.49
N GLN A 73 1.70 6.80 5.23
CA GLN A 73 1.40 5.39 5.49
C GLN A 73 0.09 5.23 6.27
N GLU A 74 -0.12 6.02 7.31
CA GLU A 74 -1.36 6.03 8.10
C GLU A 74 -2.56 6.42 7.24
N TYR A 75 -2.43 7.47 6.43
CA TYR A 75 -3.47 7.92 5.51
C TYR A 75 -3.88 6.83 4.51
N LEU A 76 -2.91 6.19 3.85
CA LEU A 76 -3.17 5.11 2.91
C LEU A 76 -3.82 3.90 3.59
N GLN A 77 -3.40 3.57 4.81
CA GLN A 77 -3.99 2.49 5.58
C GLN A 77 -5.45 2.81 5.97
N MET A 78 -5.73 4.05 6.38
CA MET A 78 -7.08 4.51 6.66
C MET A 78 -7.98 4.38 5.42
N GLN A 79 -7.51 4.86 4.26
CA GLN A 79 -8.26 4.76 3.00
C GLN A 79 -8.51 3.30 2.59
N ALA A 80 -7.51 2.43 2.71
CA ALA A 80 -7.67 1.00 2.42
C ALA A 80 -8.71 0.34 3.34
N ASN A 81 -8.71 0.71 4.62
CA ASN A 81 -9.69 0.23 5.59
C ASN A 81 -11.10 0.73 5.27
N GLU A 82 -11.27 1.99 4.91
CA GLU A 82 -12.57 2.54 4.50
C GLU A 82 -13.14 1.80 3.29
N GLN A 83 -12.32 1.56 2.26
CA GLN A 83 -12.74 0.81 1.08
C GLN A 83 -13.09 -0.65 1.42
N ARG A 84 -12.30 -1.30 2.28
CA ARG A 84 -12.57 -2.66 2.77
C ARG A 84 -13.91 -2.72 3.50
N GLU A 85 -14.19 -1.78 4.38
CA GLU A 85 -15.44 -1.72 5.15
C GLU A 85 -16.67 -1.51 4.24
N LEU A 86 -16.56 -0.63 3.24
CA LEU A 86 -17.63 -0.45 2.25
C LEU A 86 -17.89 -1.72 1.44
N PHE A 87 -16.83 -2.39 1.00
CA PHE A 87 -16.93 -3.66 0.28
C PHE A 87 -17.59 -4.75 1.12
N LEU A 88 -17.17 -4.93 2.38
CA LEU A 88 -17.73 -5.94 3.27
C LEU A 88 -19.22 -5.70 3.57
N LYS A 89 -19.63 -4.44 3.75
CA LYS A 89 -21.05 -4.10 3.93
C LYS A 89 -21.88 -4.44 2.67
N ALA A 90 -21.35 -4.15 1.49
CA ALA A 90 -22.02 -4.50 0.24
C ALA A 90 -22.14 -6.02 0.07
N LEU A 91 -21.10 -6.76 0.46
CA LEU A 91 -21.11 -8.22 0.43
C LEU A 91 -22.13 -8.81 1.42
N GLU A 92 -22.23 -8.26 2.63
CA GLU A 92 -23.23 -8.69 3.62
C GLU A 92 -24.67 -8.52 3.09
N VAL A 93 -24.97 -7.37 2.48
CA VAL A 93 -26.30 -7.12 1.89
C VAL A 93 -26.58 -8.08 0.73
N HIS A 94 -25.57 -8.37 -0.09
CA HIS A 94 -25.70 -9.33 -1.18
C HIS A 94 -26.00 -10.74 -0.65
N ASP A 95 -25.28 -11.19 0.38
CA ASP A 95 -25.45 -12.51 0.97
C ASP A 95 -26.83 -12.66 1.64
N GLN A 96 -27.32 -11.62 2.33
CA GLN A 96 -28.68 -11.60 2.86
C GLN A 96 -29.73 -11.76 1.76
N LYS A 97 -29.54 -11.09 0.62
CA LYS A 97 -30.44 -11.22 -0.54
C LYS A 97 -30.41 -12.62 -1.15
N MET A 98 -29.23 -13.22 -1.25
CA MET A 98 -29.07 -14.60 -1.73
C MET A 98 -29.80 -15.59 -0.81
N VAL A 99 -29.63 -15.46 0.51
CA VAL A 99 -30.33 -16.29 1.49
C VAL A 99 -31.83 -16.13 1.37
N ALA A 100 -32.34 -14.90 1.26
CA ALA A 100 -33.78 -14.65 1.11
C ALA A 100 -34.36 -15.32 -0.14
N MET A 101 -33.67 -15.24 -1.28
CA MET A 101 -34.08 -15.87 -2.54
C MET A 101 -34.08 -17.41 -2.44
N ILE A 102 -33.09 -17.98 -1.77
CA ILE A 102 -33.03 -19.43 -1.52
C ILE A 102 -34.21 -19.86 -0.63
N VAL A 103 -34.46 -19.15 0.47
CA VAL A 103 -35.56 -19.44 1.38
C VAL A 103 -36.91 -19.34 0.66
N GLU A 104 -37.12 -18.31 -0.16
CA GLU A 104 -38.34 -18.14 -0.95
C GLU A 104 -38.52 -19.29 -1.96
N SER A 105 -37.44 -19.72 -2.62
CA SER A 105 -37.45 -20.83 -3.57
C SER A 105 -37.77 -22.17 -2.88
N VAL A 106 -37.18 -22.42 -1.71
CA VAL A 106 -37.45 -23.61 -0.90
C VAL A 106 -38.88 -23.60 -0.36
N ALA A 107 -39.37 -22.47 0.16
CA ALA A 107 -40.75 -22.34 0.62
C ALA A 107 -41.76 -22.55 -0.53
N SER A 108 -41.48 -21.97 -1.69
CA SER A 108 -42.33 -22.13 -2.89
C SER A 108 -42.37 -23.57 -3.40
N THR A 109 -41.26 -24.29 -3.34
CA THR A 109 -41.21 -25.71 -3.72
C THR A 109 -41.93 -26.60 -2.70
N LEU A 110 -41.74 -26.35 -1.40
CA LEU A 110 -42.44 -27.06 -0.33
C LEU A 110 -43.97 -26.84 -0.41
N ALA A 111 -44.42 -25.60 -0.61
CA ALA A 111 -45.83 -25.28 -0.77
C ALA A 111 -46.45 -25.98 -1.99
N ARG A 112 -45.71 -26.09 -3.11
CA ARG A 112 -46.15 -26.87 -4.27
C ARG A 112 -46.25 -28.37 -3.98
N MET A 113 -45.39 -28.92 -3.11
CA MET A 113 -45.47 -30.32 -2.68
C MET A 113 -46.65 -30.56 -1.72
N GLU A 114 -46.96 -29.62 -0.83
CA GLU A 114 -48.10 -29.74 0.10
C GLU A 114 -49.47 -29.62 -0.60
N ILE A 115 -49.57 -28.83 -1.68
CA ILE A 115 -50.79 -28.70 -2.50
C ILE A 115 -51.06 -29.95 -3.35
N HIS A 116 -50.05 -30.81 -3.57
CA HIS A 116 -50.19 -32.11 -4.23
C HIS A 116 -49.93 -33.28 -3.26
N PRO A 117 -50.84 -33.56 -2.31
CA PRO A 117 -50.76 -34.79 -1.54
C PRO A 117 -51.16 -35.94 -2.48
N SER A 118 -50.18 -36.73 -2.91
CA SER A 118 -50.38 -38.13 -3.31
C SER A 118 -51.58 -38.40 -4.24
N VAL A 119 -51.41 -38.15 -5.54
CA VAL A 119 -52.15 -38.94 -6.54
C VAL A 119 -51.59 -40.37 -6.47
N LYS A 120 -52.47 -41.32 -6.15
CA LYS A 120 -52.24 -42.77 -6.02
C LYS A 120 -51.34 -43.35 -7.12
N PRO A 121 -50.61 -44.46 -6.87
CA PRO A 121 -49.81 -45.12 -7.90
C PRO A 121 -50.75 -45.63 -8.99
N HIS A 122 -50.68 -45.01 -10.17
CA HIS A 122 -51.40 -45.52 -11.33
C HIS A 122 -50.59 -46.69 -11.90
N ARG A 123 -51.17 -47.87 -11.68
CA ARG A 123 -50.77 -49.17 -12.17
C ARG A 123 -50.49 -49.13 -13.68
N GLU A 124 -49.30 -49.63 -14.02
CA GLU A 124 -48.94 -50.32 -15.26
C GLU A 124 -50.12 -50.66 -16.18
N GLU A 125 -50.09 -50.21 -17.44
CA GLU A 125 -49.55 -51.00 -18.55
C GLU A 125 -49.92 -50.40 -19.93
N ASN A 126 -49.00 -50.55 -20.88
CA ASN A 126 -49.24 -50.80 -22.30
C ASN A 126 -49.49 -49.63 -23.27
N ASN A 127 -48.45 -49.45 -24.10
CA ASN A 127 -48.46 -49.47 -25.57
C ASN A 127 -48.19 -48.18 -26.36
N THR A 128 -47.30 -48.40 -27.34
CA THR A 128 -47.07 -47.70 -28.61
C THR A 128 -45.99 -46.59 -28.56
N SER A 129 -44.81 -46.80 -29.14
CA SER A 129 -44.49 -46.99 -30.57
C SER A 129 -44.44 -45.66 -31.32
N SER A 130 -43.25 -45.38 -31.89
CA SER A 130 -42.94 -44.38 -32.91
C SER A 130 -42.93 -42.93 -32.40
N LEU A 131 -42.02 -42.05 -32.80
CA LEU A 131 -41.33 -41.93 -34.08
C LEU A 131 -40.06 -41.09 -33.86
N GLU A 132 -39.00 -41.52 -34.54
CA GLU A 132 -37.81 -40.72 -34.81
C GLU A 132 -38.12 -39.35 -35.45
N LYS A 133 -37.09 -38.49 -35.43
CA LYS A 133 -36.85 -37.26 -36.20
C LYS A 133 -37.30 -35.95 -35.52
N VAL A 134 -36.32 -35.20 -35.00
CA VAL A 134 -35.76 -34.01 -35.67
C VAL A 134 -34.30 -33.83 -35.22
N GLN A 135 -33.37 -34.17 -36.11
CA GLN A 135 -32.03 -33.58 -36.11
C GLN A 135 -32.13 -32.11 -36.57
N GLY A 136 -31.34 -31.21 -35.96
CA GLY A 136 -30.78 -30.08 -36.70
C GLY A 136 -30.87 -28.72 -36.03
N LYS A 137 -29.69 -28.20 -35.65
CA LYS A 137 -29.31 -26.78 -35.56
C LYS A 137 -29.86 -25.97 -34.37
N ARG A 138 -29.07 -25.95 -33.29
CA ARG A 138 -28.66 -24.74 -32.55
C ARG A 138 -27.53 -25.10 -31.57
N VAL A 139 -26.43 -25.58 -32.13
CA VAL A 139 -25.12 -25.62 -31.46
C VAL A 139 -24.22 -24.71 -32.28
N GLU A 140 -24.49 -23.43 -32.18
CA GLU A 140 -23.74 -22.29 -32.68
C GLU A 140 -24.50 -21.09 -32.12
N ILE A 141 -23.79 -20.09 -31.60
CA ILE A 141 -24.31 -18.96 -30.80
C ILE A 141 -24.38 -19.30 -29.29
N ILE A 142 -23.21 -19.31 -28.63
CA ILE A 142 -22.83 -18.49 -27.46
C ILE A 142 -21.46 -19.06 -27.02
N LEU A 143 -20.43 -18.76 -27.83
CA LEU A 143 -19.02 -18.92 -27.47
C LEU A 143 -18.26 -17.87 -28.29
N GLN A 144 -18.61 -16.62 -28.08
CA GLN A 144 -17.85 -15.46 -28.55
C GLN A 144 -18.18 -14.36 -27.55
N ASP A 145 -17.30 -14.18 -26.56
CA ASP A 145 -16.98 -12.89 -25.92
C ASP A 145 -16.10 -13.16 -24.70
N THR A 146 -14.83 -13.42 -24.97
CA THR A 146 -13.72 -13.09 -24.07
C THR A 146 -12.43 -13.16 -24.87
N ILE A 147 -11.58 -12.14 -24.69
CA ILE A 147 -10.28 -11.87 -25.32
C ILE A 147 -10.39 -10.99 -26.59
N ASP A 148 -10.39 -9.67 -26.39
CA ASP A 148 -9.17 -8.86 -26.46
C ASP A 148 -9.26 -7.66 -25.49
#